data_AF-X0RZ08-F1
#
_entry.id   AF-X0RZ08-F1
#
_cell.length_a   1.000
_cell.length_b   1.000
_cell.length_c   1.000
_cell.angle_alpha   90.00
_cell.angle_beta   90.00
_cell.angle_gamma   90.00
#
_symmetry.space_group_name_H-M   'P 1'
#
loop_
_entity.id
_entity.type
_entity.pdbx_description
1 polymer ?
#
loop_
_entity_poly.entity_id
_entity_poly.type
_entity_poly.pdbx_seq_one_letter_code
_entity_poly.pdbx_strand_id
1 'polypeptide(L)' 'MKKASKPRPVMRSEYDFSKGKRGKYAARYARGANVVLLDPDVSEVFPDAKSVNQALRAIAKIVRTREGARSTTTK' A
#
# COMPACT_ATOMS: atom_id res chain seq x y z
N MET A 1 2.04 36.30 33.23
CA MET A 1 0.74 35.57 33.21
C MET A 1 0.98 34.18 32.62
N LYS A 2 0.70 33.10 33.36
CA LYS A 2 0.93 31.71 32.88
C LYS A 2 -0.13 31.37 31.82
N LYS A 3 0.31 30.90 30.65
CA LYS A 3 -0.56 30.52 29.53
C LYS A 3 -1.38 29.29 29.93
N ALA A 4 -2.71 29.42 29.93
CA ALA A 4 -3.61 28.32 30.27
C ALA A 4 -3.48 27.19 29.23
N SER A 5 -3.16 25.99 29.71
CA SER A 5 -3.17 24.76 28.92
C SER A 5 -4.60 24.48 28.46
N LYS A 6 -4.83 24.35 27.15
CA LYS A 6 -6.15 23.94 26.63
C LYS A 6 -6.60 22.61 27.27
N PRO A 7 -7.88 22.44 27.64
CA PRO A 7 -8.39 21.18 28.13
C PRO A 7 -8.22 20.12 27.04
N ARG A 8 -7.75 18.92 27.43
CA ARG A 8 -7.60 17.80 26.50
C ARG A 8 -8.99 17.38 26.02
N PRO A 9 -9.17 17.11 24.71
CA PRO A 9 -10.44 16.61 24.19
C PRO A 9 -10.80 15.31 24.92
N VAL A 10 -12.01 15.27 25.48
CA VAL A 10 -12.54 14.13 26.21
C VAL A 10 -12.93 13.04 25.20
N MET A 11 -12.57 11.78 25.46
CA MET A 11 -12.99 10.65 24.63
C MET A 11 -14.51 10.46 24.72
N ARG A 12 -15.15 10.06 23.62
CA ARG A 12 -16.59 9.79 23.59
C ARG A 12 -16.93 8.55 24.42
N SER A 13 -18.11 8.54 25.02
CA SER A 13 -18.64 7.43 25.83
C SER A 13 -18.73 6.11 25.06
N GLU A 14 -18.98 6.18 23.76
CA GLU A 14 -19.12 5.00 22.90
C GLU A 14 -17.80 4.24 22.66
N TYR A 15 -16.65 4.83 23.01
CA TYR A 15 -15.34 4.25 22.71
C TYR A 15 -14.79 3.39 23.85
N ASP A 16 -14.84 2.07 23.69
CA ASP A 16 -14.14 1.13 24.55
C ASP A 16 -12.75 0.77 23.99
N PHE A 17 -11.71 1.45 24.49
CA PHE A 17 -10.31 1.14 24.18
C PHE A 17 -9.66 0.20 25.20
N SER A 18 -10.41 -0.41 26.14
CA SER A 18 -9.85 -1.32 27.16
C SER A 18 -9.09 -2.52 26.55
N LYS A 19 -9.50 -2.94 25.34
CA LYS A 19 -8.88 -4.02 24.56
C LYS A 19 -7.85 -3.52 23.54
N GLY A 20 -7.54 -2.22 23.55
CA GLY A 20 -6.60 -1.59 22.63
C GLY A 20 -5.18 -2.11 22.82
N LYS A 21 -4.58 -2.64 21.74
CA LYS A 21 -3.17 -3.06 21.73
C LYS A 21 -2.34 -2.07 20.92
N ARG A 22 -1.42 -1.35 21.58
CA ARG A 22 -0.50 -0.43 20.91
C ARG A 22 0.32 -1.17 19.86
N GLY A 23 0.34 -0.65 18.63
CA GLY A 23 1.10 -1.24 17.53
C GLY A 23 0.58 -2.58 17.00
N LYS A 24 -0.70 -2.95 17.23
CA LYS A 24 -1.30 -4.23 16.78
C LYS A 24 -1.00 -4.59 15.31
N TYR A 25 -0.88 -3.59 14.45
CA TYR A 25 -0.58 -3.75 13.02
C TYR A 25 0.74 -3.09 12.59
N ALA A 26 1.52 -2.52 13.52
CA ALA A 26 2.74 -1.79 13.20
C ALA A 26 3.76 -2.70 12.49
N ALA A 27 3.94 -3.93 12.96
CA ALA A 27 4.81 -4.90 12.30
C ALA A 27 4.30 -5.29 10.89
N ARG A 28 2.97 -5.37 10.69
CA ARG A 28 2.40 -5.68 9.35
C ARG A 28 2.65 -4.54 8.36
N TYR A 29 2.56 -3.30 8.83
CA TYR A 29 2.86 -2.12 8.05
C TYR A 29 4.37 -1.98 7.77
N ALA A 30 5.22 -2.24 8.77
CA ALA A 30 6.68 -2.20 8.67
C ALA A 30 7.25 -3.25 7.70
N ARG A 31 6.53 -4.36 7.45
CA ARG A 31 6.87 -5.34 6.41
C ARG A 31 6.73 -4.80 4.98
N GLY A 32 6.29 -3.55 4.81
CA GLY A 32 6.18 -2.88 3.54
C GLY A 32 4.84 -3.15 2.86
N ALA A 33 3.91 -2.20 2.99
CA ALA A 33 2.83 -2.06 2.02
C ALA A 33 3.21 -0.90 1.11
N ASN A 34 3.68 -1.21 -0.10
CA ASN A 34 3.91 -0.18 -1.12
C ASN A 34 2.55 0.23 -1.66
N VAL A 35 2.04 1.36 -1.18
CA VAL A 35 0.80 1.97 -1.69
C VAL A 35 1.17 2.80 -2.91
N VAL A 36 0.60 2.43 -4.06
CA VAL A 36 0.77 3.15 -5.32
C VAL A 36 -0.59 3.72 -5.69
N LEU A 37 -0.65 5.04 -5.87
CA LEU A 37 -1.83 5.70 -6.42
C LEU A 37 -1.81 5.51 -7.94
N LEU A 38 -2.94 5.08 -8.50
CA LEU A 38 -3.13 5.03 -9.94
C LEU A 38 -3.68 6.36 -10.42
N ASP A 39 -3.31 6.75 -11.64
CA ASP A 39 -3.96 7.88 -12.30
C ASP A 39 -5.45 7.58 -12.54
N PRO A 40 -6.32 8.60 -12.62
CA PRO A 40 -7.77 8.41 -12.70
C PRO A 40 -8.20 7.53 -13.88
N ASP A 41 -7.64 7.77 -15.05
CA ASP A 41 -7.89 7.02 -16.28
C ASP A 41 -7.49 5.54 -16.15
N VAL A 42 -6.38 5.24 -15.48
CA VAL A 42 -5.95 3.87 -15.22
C VAL A 42 -6.89 3.20 -14.21
N SER A 43 -7.36 3.93 -13.20
CA SER A 43 -8.29 3.40 -12.19
C SER A 43 -9.68 3.10 -12.76
N GLU A 44 -10.12 3.80 -13.81
CA GLU A 44 -11.37 3.52 -14.51
C GLU A 44 -11.33 2.16 -15.24
N VAL A 45 -10.16 1.78 -15.74
CA VAL A 45 -9.97 0.50 -16.47
C VAL A 45 -9.78 -0.67 -15.51
N PHE A 46 -9.16 -0.45 -14.35
CA PHE A 46 -8.82 -1.50 -13.39
C PHE A 46 -9.64 -1.37 -12.09
N PRO A 47 -10.68 -2.20 -11.90
CA PRO A 47 -11.59 -2.07 -10.75
C PRO A 47 -10.96 -2.46 -9.40
N ASP A 48 -9.86 -3.23 -9.41
CA ASP A 48 -9.19 -3.67 -8.18
C ASP A 48 -7.68 -3.93 -8.36
N ALA A 49 -6.99 -4.04 -7.22
CA ALA A 49 -5.55 -4.34 -7.20
C ALA A 49 -5.19 -5.72 -7.79
N LYS A 50 -6.12 -6.69 -7.83
CA LYS A 50 -5.86 -8.02 -8.39
C LYS A 50 -5.71 -7.93 -9.90
N SER A 51 -6.60 -7.19 -10.57
CA SER A 51 -6.60 -6.96 -12.01
C SER A 51 -5.32 -6.25 -12.48
N VAL A 52 -4.91 -5.17 -11.80
CA VAL A 52 -3.67 -4.43 -12.06
C VAL A 52 -2.45 -5.36 -11.97
N ASN A 53 -2.35 -6.09 -10.86
CA ASN A 53 -1.21 -6.97 -10.61
C ASN A 53 -1.12 -8.12 -11.62
N GLN A 54 -2.24 -8.63 -12.09
CA GLN A 54 -2.28 -9.66 -13.13
C GLN A 54 -1.74 -9.12 -14.46
N ALA A 55 -2.17 -7.93 -14.87
CA ALA A 55 -1.69 -7.28 -16.10
C ALA A 55 -0.17 -7.03 -16.04
N LEU A 56 0.33 -6.43 -14.95
CA LEU A 56 1.75 -6.16 -14.78
C LEU A 56 2.61 -7.44 -14.79
N ARG A 57 2.12 -8.55 -14.21
CA ARG A 57 2.81 -9.84 -14.26
C ARG A 57 2.88 -10.42 -15.66
N ALA A 58 1.81 -10.27 -16.46
CA ALA A 58 1.80 -10.71 -17.85
C ALA A 58 2.86 -9.95 -18.67
N ILE A 59 2.93 -8.63 -18.51
CA ILE A 59 3.95 -7.78 -19.13
C ILE A 59 5.36 -8.22 -18.68
N ALA A 60 5.57 -8.42 -17.37
CA ALA A 60 6.85 -8.85 -16.83
C ALA A 60 7.30 -10.23 -17.36
N LYS A 61 6.37 -11.11 -17.74
CA LYS A 61 6.68 -12.39 -18.40
C LYS A 61 7.19 -12.16 -19.81
N ILE A 62 6.52 -11.29 -20.58
CA ILE A 62 6.92 -10.95 -21.95
C ILE A 62 8.31 -10.30 -21.95
N VAL A 63 8.55 -9.33 -21.07
CA VAL A 63 9.85 -8.64 -20.96
C VAL A 63 10.98 -9.63 -20.68
N ARG A 64 10.83 -10.51 -19.68
CA ARG A 64 11.83 -11.54 -19.35
C ARG A 64 12.13 -12.49 -20.51
N THR A 65 11.12 -12.91 -21.27
CA THR A 65 11.33 -13.76 -22.45
C THR A 65 12.18 -13.05 -23.51
N ARG A 66 11.98 -11.73 -23.69
CA ARG A 66 12.76 -10.94 -24.66
C ARG A 66 14.22 -10.73 -24.22
N GLU A 67 14.45 -10.57 -22.93
CA GLU A 67 15.81 -10.45 -22.37
C GLU A 67 16.59 -11.77 -22.50
N GLY A 68 15.95 -12.90 -22.22
CA GLY A 68 16.55 -14.22 -22.44
C GLY A 68 16.89 -14.46 -23.91
N ALA A 69 16.01 -14.08 -24.85
CA ALA A 69 16.25 -14.20 -26.28
C ALA A 69 17.36 -13.28 -26.81
N ARG A 70 17.61 -12.11 -26.19
CA ARG A 70 18.73 -11.23 -26.55
C ARG A 70 20.08 -11.75 -26.05
N SER A 71 20.11 -12.45 -24.93
CA SER A 71 21.36 -12.98 -24.35
C SER A 71 21.99 -14.13 -25.16
N THR A 72 21.21 -14.83 -25.99
CA THR A 72 21.68 -15.99 -26.77
C THR A 72 22.22 -15.64 -28.16
N THR A 73 22.04 -14.39 -28.63
CA THR A 73 22.51 -13.94 -29.96
C THR A 73 23.89 -13.26 -29.93
N THR A 74 24.54 -13.15 -28.77
CA THR A 74 25.87 -12.50 -28.65
C THR A 74 27.00 -13.48 -28.32
N LYS A 75 27.01 -14.69 -28.88
CA LYS A 75 28.15 -15.60 -28.72
C LYS A 75 28.53 -16.26 -30.04
#